data_AF-A0ABD6N6G3-F1
#
_entry.id   AF-A0ABD6N6G3-F1
#
_cell.length_a   1.000
_cell.length_b   1.000
_cell.length_c   1.000
_cell.angle_alpha   90.00
_cell.angle_beta   90.00
_cell.angle_gamma   90.00
#
_symmetry.space_group_name_H-M   'P 1'
#
loop_
_entity.id
_entity.type
_entity.pdbx_description
1 polymer ?
#
loop_
_entity_poly.entity_id
_entity_poly.type
_entity_poly.pdbx_seq_one_letter_code
_entity_poly.pdbx_strand_id
1 'polypeptide(L)' 'EGADVGKFEQLTLDKTPVSTTVTDEPGTPGNPGGSNEGDLVKVTITADQTSVAENVKPTFTVHVNQPLAHDLVVTLSNNA' A
#
# COMPACT_ATOMS: atom_id res chain seq x y z
N GLU A 1 23.90 54.65 -14.60
CA GLU A 1 24.23 53.65 -13.59
C GLU A 1 24.75 54.38 -12.34
N GLY A 2 24.27 54.03 -11.15
CA GLY A 2 24.61 54.75 -9.90
C GLY A 2 25.93 54.27 -9.31
N ALA A 3 26.67 55.13 -8.61
CA ALA A 3 28.06 54.89 -8.18
C ALA A 3 28.28 53.71 -7.20
N ASP A 4 27.22 53.06 -6.71
CA ASP A 4 27.28 52.09 -5.61
C ASP A 4 26.95 50.65 -6.00
N VAL A 5 26.80 50.33 -7.29
CA VAL A 5 26.43 48.97 -7.76
C VAL A 5 27.46 47.88 -7.40
N GLY A 6 28.70 48.26 -7.04
CA GLY A 6 29.79 47.33 -6.69
C GLY A 6 30.09 47.17 -5.19
N LYS A 7 29.26 47.76 -4.31
CA LYS A 7 29.46 47.73 -2.84
C LYS A 7 28.78 46.55 -2.13
N PHE A 8 28.08 45.70 -2.87
CA PHE A 8 27.40 44.52 -2.33
C PHE A 8 28.16 43.26 -2.72
N GLU A 9 28.17 42.26 -1.84
CA GLU A 9 28.71 40.95 -2.12
C GLU A 9 27.94 40.31 -3.29
N GLN A 10 28.69 39.81 -4.29
CA GLN A 10 28.08 39.11 -5.42
C GLN A 10 27.68 37.70 -4.98
N LEU A 11 26.37 37.48 -4.77
CA LEU A 11 25.83 36.16 -4.50
C LEU A 11 25.57 35.41 -5.83
N THR A 12 26.50 34.53 -6.20
CA THR A 12 26.31 33.62 -7.32
C THR A 12 25.59 32.37 -6.83
N LEU A 13 24.31 32.24 -7.19
CA LEU A 13 23.51 31.04 -6.91
C LEU A 13 24.00 29.86 -7.77
N ASP A 14 24.25 28.72 -7.13
CA ASP A 14 24.37 27.45 -7.86
C ASP A 14 23.03 27.18 -8.57
N LYS A 15 23.10 26.97 -9.88
CA LYS A 15 21.93 26.75 -10.75
C LYS A 15 21.65 25.27 -10.97
N THR A 16 22.43 24.39 -10.36
CA THR A 16 22.25 22.95 -10.43
C THR A 16 20.94 22.57 -9.74
N PRO A 17 19.96 22.02 -10.47
CA PRO A 17 18.74 21.52 -9.86
C PRO A 17 19.08 20.30 -8.99
N VAL A 18 18.60 20.29 -7.75
CA VAL A 18 18.66 19.12 -6.88
C VAL A 18 17.25 18.55 -6.77
N SER A 19 17.09 17.27 -7.08
CA SER A 19 15.82 16.56 -6.92
C SER A 19 16.03 15.29 -6.11
N THR A 20 14.96 14.88 -5.42
CA THR A 20 14.87 13.61 -4.72
C THR A 20 13.64 12.89 -5.21
N THR A 21 13.77 11.63 -5.61
CA THR A 21 12.63 10.79 -5.98
C THR A 21 12.23 9.94 -4.78
N VAL A 22 10.96 10.00 -4.41
CA VAL A 22 10.34 9.06 -3.47
C VAL A 22 9.45 8.12 -4.28
N THR A 23 9.74 6.82 -4.23
CA THR A 23 8.88 5.78 -4.82
C THR A 23 8.13 5.10 -3.69
N ASP A 24 6.79 5.12 -3.75
CA ASP A 24 5.95 4.21 -2.99
C ASP A 24 6.00 2.80 -3.63
N GLU A 25 5.57 1.77 -2.91
CA GLU A 25 5.29 0.46 -3.52
C GLU A 25 4.33 0.71 -4.71
N PRO A 26 4.52 0.09 -5.89
CA PRO A 26 3.57 0.26 -6.99
C PRO A 26 2.16 -0.23 -6.60
N GLY A 27 1.32 0.68 -6.08
CA GLY A 27 -0.05 0.47 -5.62
C GLY A 27 -0.64 1.75 -5.00
N THR A 28 -1.65 2.38 -5.61
CA THR A 28 -2.11 3.77 -5.30
C THR A 28 -2.67 3.99 -3.87
N PRO A 29 -2.51 5.20 -3.27
CA PRO A 29 -2.67 6.51 -3.94
C PRO A 29 -1.36 7.29 -4.21
N GLY A 30 -0.97 7.41 -5.49
CA GLY A 30 0.16 8.26 -5.92
C GLY A 30 0.60 8.21 -7.39
N ASN A 31 0.27 7.16 -8.17
CA ASN A 31 0.67 7.07 -9.60
C ASN A 31 -0.43 6.46 -10.52
N PRO A 32 -0.74 7.04 -11.70
CA PRO A 32 -1.78 6.55 -12.62
C PRO A 32 -1.30 5.38 -13.50
N GLY A 33 -2.00 4.25 -13.45
CA GLY A 33 -1.78 3.08 -14.31
C GLY A 33 -2.64 1.88 -13.87
N GLY A 34 -3.34 1.24 -14.80
CA GLY A 34 -4.62 0.53 -14.59
C GLY A 34 -4.65 -0.80 -13.83
N SER A 35 -3.65 -1.16 -13.02
CA SER A 35 -3.62 -2.46 -12.31
C SER A 35 -2.79 -2.45 -11.03
N ASN A 36 -3.13 -1.58 -10.09
CA ASN A 36 -2.45 -1.40 -8.80
C ASN A 36 -3.03 -2.32 -7.71
N GLU A 37 -2.26 -3.32 -7.23
CA GLU A 37 -2.63 -4.25 -6.13
C GLU A 37 -1.60 -4.27 -4.96
N GLY A 38 -0.64 -3.33 -4.91
CA GLY A 38 0.61 -3.40 -4.11
C GLY A 38 0.47 -3.81 -2.64
N ASP A 39 -0.54 -3.31 -1.91
CA ASP A 39 -0.78 -3.67 -0.50
C ASP A 39 -2.11 -4.41 -0.31
N LEU A 40 -2.61 -5.10 -1.34
CA LEU A 40 -3.89 -5.78 -1.25
C LEU A 40 -3.75 -7.10 -0.48
N VAL A 41 -4.18 -7.08 0.78
CA VAL A 41 -4.41 -8.30 1.56
C VAL A 41 -5.71 -8.94 1.08
N LYS A 42 -5.58 -10.06 0.35
CA LYS A 42 -6.72 -10.88 -0.09
C LYS A 42 -6.96 -11.97 0.94
N VAL A 43 -8.19 -12.04 1.43
CA VAL A 43 -8.66 -13.10 2.32
C VAL A 43 -9.64 -13.97 1.54
N THR A 44 -9.40 -15.28 1.55
CA THR A 44 -10.31 -16.26 0.96
C THR A 44 -10.77 -17.25 2.01
N ILE A 45 -12.02 -17.73 1.87
CA ILE A 45 -12.56 -18.83 2.65
C ILE A 45 -12.93 -19.96 1.70
N THR A 46 -12.44 -21.16 2.00
CA THR A 46 -12.72 -22.37 1.22
C THR A 46 -13.34 -23.40 2.14
N ALA A 47 -14.45 -24.00 1.70
CA ALA A 47 -14.95 -25.20 2.35
C ALA A 47 -13.98 -26.35 2.11
N ASP A 48 -13.65 -27.11 3.14
CA ASP A 48 -12.73 -28.25 3.00
C ASP A 48 -13.44 -29.47 2.36
N GLN A 49 -14.74 -29.35 2.12
CA GLN A 49 -15.63 -30.37 1.58
C GLN A 49 -16.62 -29.75 0.58
N THR A 50 -17.06 -30.53 -0.40
CA THR A 50 -17.98 -30.07 -1.47
C THR A 50 -19.41 -29.85 -1.00
N SER A 51 -19.81 -30.48 0.11
CA SER A 51 -21.12 -30.35 0.73
C SER A 51 -21.04 -30.55 2.23
N VAL A 52 -22.04 -30.07 2.97
CA VAL A 52 -22.16 -30.29 4.41
C VAL A 52 -23.14 -31.44 4.67
N ALA A 53 -22.65 -32.50 5.31
CA ALA A 53 -23.47 -33.60 5.79
C ALA A 53 -23.90 -33.36 7.25
N GLU A 54 -25.12 -33.77 7.60
CA GLU A 54 -25.74 -33.49 8.90
C GLU A 54 -24.96 -34.07 10.10
N ASN A 55 -24.28 -35.20 9.91
CA ASN A 55 -23.52 -35.88 10.95
C ASN A 55 -22.02 -35.57 10.93
N VAL A 56 -21.59 -34.62 10.10
CA VAL A 56 -20.18 -34.23 9.96
C VAL A 56 -20.02 -32.77 10.35
N LYS A 57 -19.03 -32.48 11.20
CA LYS A 57 -18.69 -31.09 11.51
C LYS A 57 -18.18 -30.41 10.23
N PRO A 58 -18.79 -29.32 9.77
CA PRO A 58 -18.25 -28.59 8.63
C PRO A 58 -16.94 -27.92 9.02
N THR A 59 -15.97 -27.94 8.11
CA THR A 59 -14.70 -27.24 8.27
C THR A 59 -14.43 -26.33 7.08
N PHE A 60 -13.81 -25.19 7.37
CA PHE A 60 -13.43 -24.18 6.38
C PHE A 60 -12.02 -23.73 6.68
N THR A 61 -11.25 -23.53 5.62
CA THR A 61 -9.91 -22.95 5.69
C THR A 61 -9.99 -21.48 5.28
N VAL A 62 -9.41 -20.60 6.11
CA VAL A 62 -9.20 -19.19 5.79
C VAL A 62 -7.75 -19.02 5.34
N HIS A 63 -7.56 -18.42 4.17
CA HIS A 63 -6.23 -18.17 3.60
C HIS A 63 -5.99 -16.68 3.40
N VAL A 64 -4.76 -16.25 3.67
CA VAL A 64 -4.25 -14.90 3.43
C VAL A 64 -3.12 -15.00 2.41
N ASN A 65 -3.15 -14.15 1.39
CA ASN A 65 -2.21 -14.22 0.26
C ASN A 65 -0.76 -13.82 0.58
N GLN A 66 -0.48 -13.34 1.79
CA GLN A 66 0.84 -12.87 2.19
C GLN A 66 1.03 -12.92 3.72
N PRO A 67 2.28 -12.94 4.22
CA PRO A 67 2.58 -12.73 5.62
C PRO A 67 2.03 -11.39 6.13
N LEU A 68 1.56 -11.35 7.37
CA LEU A 68 1.02 -10.13 7.96
C LEU A 68 1.99 -9.55 8.99
N ALA A 69 2.19 -8.23 8.94
CA ALA A 69 2.96 -7.49 9.95
C ALA A 69 2.13 -7.19 11.22
N HIS A 70 0.81 -7.37 11.14
CA HIS A 70 -0.16 -7.12 12.21
C HIS A 70 -1.18 -8.27 12.29
N ASP A 71 -1.90 -8.35 13.40
CA ASP A 71 -2.88 -9.41 13.62
C ASP A 71 -4.09 -9.28 12.68
N LEU A 72 -4.53 -10.41 12.11
CA LEU A 72 -5.82 -10.50 11.41
C LEU A 72 -6.92 -10.83 12.42
N VAL A 73 -7.83 -9.90 12.65
CA VAL A 73 -9.01 -10.12 13.50
C VAL A 73 -10.19 -10.57 12.65
N VAL A 74 -10.76 -11.74 12.96
CA VAL A 74 -11.90 -12.32 12.25
C VAL A 74 -13.12 -12.38 13.16
N THR A 75 -14.23 -11.79 12.72
CA THR A 75 -15.54 -11.90 13.38
C THR A 75 -16.48 -12.72 12.51
N LEU A 76 -16.91 -13.88 13.01
CA LEU A 76 -17.92 -14.71 12.37
C LEU A 76 -19.27 -14.46 13.03
N SER A 77 -20.28 -14.15 12.22
CA SER A 77 -21.66 -13.95 12.66
C SER A 77 -22.59 -14.67 11.69
N ASN A 78 -23.60 -15.33 12.23
CA ASN A 78 -24.74 -15.84 11.44
C ASN A 78 -25.92 -14.85 11.44
N ASN A 79 -25.77 -13.68 12.06
CA ASN A 79 -26.79 -12.65 12.22
C ASN A 79 -28.14 -13.18 12.75
N ALA A 80 -28.13 -14.26 13.53
CA ALA A 80 -29.31 -14.84 14.16
C ALA A 80 -29.76 -14.06 15.40
#